data_AF-A0AAP6RKW9-F1
#
_entry.id   AF-A0AAP6RKW9-F1
#
_cell.length_a   1.000
_cell.length_b   1.000
_cell.length_c   1.000
_cell.angle_alpha   90.00
_cell.angle_beta   90.00
_cell.angle_gamma   90.00
#
_symmetry.space_group_name_H-M   'P 1'
#
loop_
_entity.id
_entity.type
_entity.pdbx_description
1 polymer ?
#
loop_
_entity_poly.entity_id
_entity_poly.type
_entity_poly.pdbx_seq_one_letter_code
_entity_poly.pdbx_strand_id
1 'polypeptide(L)'
;TEKIVIDTQQKYYYFHRANSISSNLFSKKDLDTINVWKENENYILDWYPELSNVVHTRVCWANFIVLDKMMNSKLNNEEKKVQKEIVTFLRKNFKFIMKNQYFTMPRKVGAIALQIGVPYYKMIAILEEKHRKTKNE
;
A
#
# COMPACT_ATOMS: atom_id res chain seq x y z
N THR A 1 -33.85 -9.47 7.64
CA THR A 1 -32.53 -9.40 7.00
C THR A 1 -32.37 -8.04 6.38
N GLU A 2 -31.44 -7.24 6.89
CA GLU A 2 -31.08 -5.99 6.22
C GLU A 2 -30.44 -6.33 4.87
N LYS A 3 -30.85 -5.64 3.81
CA LYS A 3 -30.35 -5.86 2.45
C LYS A 3 -29.63 -4.60 1.99
N ILE A 4 -28.45 -4.75 1.43
CA ILE A 4 -27.71 -3.67 0.79
C ILE A 4 -28.09 -3.67 -0.70
N VAL A 5 -28.58 -2.55 -1.21
CA VAL A 5 -28.87 -2.34 -2.64
C VAL A 5 -27.79 -1.40 -3.19
N ILE A 6 -27.16 -1.79 -4.29
CA ILE A 6 -26.08 -1.02 -4.93
C ILE A 6 -26.59 -0.49 -6.27
N ASP A 7 -26.58 0.83 -6.43
CA ASP A 7 -26.80 1.53 -7.70
C ASP A 7 -25.47 2.16 -8.13
N THR A 8 -24.97 1.76 -9.30
CA THR A 8 -23.68 2.25 -9.84
C THR A 8 -23.82 3.55 -10.64
N GLN A 9 -25.03 4.12 -10.73
CA GLN A 9 -25.23 5.42 -11.36
C GLN A 9 -24.41 6.49 -10.63
N GLN A 10 -23.58 7.23 -11.36
CA GLN A 10 -22.72 8.28 -10.80
C GLN A 10 -23.55 9.48 -10.34
N LYS A 11 -23.94 9.47 -9.06
CA LYS A 11 -24.71 10.55 -8.41
C LYS A 11 -23.86 11.43 -7.50
N TYR A 12 -22.66 10.99 -7.17
CA TYR A 12 -21.75 11.69 -6.27
C TYR A 12 -20.44 12.04 -6.99
N TYR A 13 -20.08 13.33 -6.97
CA TYR A 13 -18.85 13.84 -7.55
C TYR A 13 -17.90 14.27 -6.42
N TYR A 14 -16.73 13.63 -6.36
CA TYR A 14 -15.71 13.95 -5.37
C TYR A 14 -14.75 15.01 -5.91
N PHE A 15 -14.69 16.18 -5.26
CA PHE A 15 -13.75 17.23 -5.62
C PHE A 15 -12.37 16.97 -5.02
N HIS A 16 -11.37 16.70 -5.87
CA HIS A 16 -10.02 16.36 -5.43
C HIS A 16 -9.19 17.62 -5.14
N ARG A 17 -8.72 17.79 -3.89
CA ARG A 17 -7.84 18.90 -3.49
C ARG A 17 -6.36 18.52 -3.55
N ALA A 18 -5.48 19.52 -3.78
CA ALA A 18 -4.05 19.32 -3.97
C ALA A 18 -3.29 18.73 -2.76
N ASN A 19 -3.82 18.90 -1.54
CA ASN A 19 -3.20 18.42 -0.28
C ASN A 19 -4.00 17.27 0.36
N SER A 20 -4.47 16.32 -0.46
CA SER A 20 -5.18 15.16 0.04
C SER A 20 -4.21 14.21 0.75
N ILE A 21 -4.78 13.32 1.56
CA ILE A 21 -4.01 12.23 2.18
C ILE A 21 -3.31 11.40 1.09
N SER A 22 -3.89 11.27 -0.10
CA SER A 22 -3.31 10.49 -1.20
C SER A 22 -2.23 11.23 -2.00
N SER A 23 -2.16 12.57 -1.97
CA SER A 23 -1.20 13.35 -2.77
C SER A 23 0.00 13.90 -1.99
N ASN A 24 -0.06 13.92 -0.65
CA ASN A 24 1.02 14.47 0.18
C ASN A 24 2.22 13.52 0.32
N LEU A 25 3.37 14.13 0.65
CA LEU A 25 4.57 13.43 1.13
C LEU A 25 4.28 12.63 2.41
N PHE A 26 5.20 11.73 2.74
CA PHE A 26 5.10 10.90 3.95
C PHE A 26 4.96 11.75 5.21
N SER A 27 4.04 11.33 6.07
CA SER A 27 3.86 11.82 7.43
C SER A 27 3.65 10.63 8.38
N LYS A 28 3.89 10.83 9.68
CA LYS A 28 3.65 9.77 10.69
C LYS A 28 2.20 9.24 10.66
N LYS A 29 1.22 10.06 10.26
CA LYS A 29 -0.20 9.67 10.08
C LYS A 29 -0.40 8.61 9.00
N ASP A 30 0.51 8.49 8.03
CA ASP A 30 0.41 7.44 7.01
C ASP A 30 0.59 6.03 7.61
N LEU A 31 1.26 5.93 8.76
CA LEU A 31 1.41 4.65 9.49
C LEU A 31 0.07 4.12 10.00
N ASP A 32 -0.91 4.99 10.25
CA ASP A 32 -2.26 4.59 10.63
C ASP A 32 -2.89 3.70 9.55
N THR A 33 -2.53 3.90 8.28
CA THR A 33 -3.00 3.02 7.19
C THR A 33 -2.55 1.57 7.40
N ILE A 34 -1.31 1.36 7.87
CA ILE A 34 -0.82 0.01 8.17
C ILE A 34 -1.53 -0.55 9.40
N ASN A 35 -1.69 0.26 10.45
CA ASN A 35 -2.33 -0.18 11.70
C ASN A 35 -3.79 -0.58 11.47
N VAL A 36 -4.56 0.27 10.78
CA VAL A 36 -5.96 -0.01 10.41
C VAL A 36 -6.08 -1.33 9.64
N TRP A 37 -5.20 -1.59 8.68
CA TRP A 37 -5.29 -2.85 7.92
C TRP A 37 -4.87 -4.09 8.73
N LYS A 38 -3.94 -3.96 9.68
CA LYS A 38 -3.61 -5.05 10.63
C LYS A 38 -4.78 -5.34 11.57
N GLU A 39 -5.44 -4.31 12.08
CA GLU A 39 -6.62 -4.47 12.92
C GLU A 39 -7.79 -5.08 12.13
N ASN A 40 -8.00 -4.61 10.90
CA ASN A 40 -8.98 -5.19 9.99
C ASN A 40 -8.68 -6.65 9.64
N GLU A 41 -7.41 -7.04 9.51
CA GLU A 41 -7.03 -8.44 9.32
C GLU A 41 -7.49 -9.31 10.49
N ASN A 42 -7.18 -8.92 11.72
CA ASN A 42 -7.63 -9.66 12.89
C ASN A 42 -9.17 -9.72 12.96
N TYR A 43 -9.83 -8.56 12.85
CA TYR A 43 -11.28 -8.47 12.93
C TYR A 43 -11.97 -9.30 11.84
N ILE A 44 -11.52 -9.22 10.58
CA ILE A 44 -12.16 -9.96 9.50
C ILE A 44 -11.95 -11.46 9.66
N LEU A 45 -10.79 -11.91 10.15
CA LEU A 45 -10.50 -13.34 10.28
C LEU A 45 -11.20 -14.00 11.46
N ASP A 46 -11.62 -13.23 12.47
CA ASP A 46 -12.47 -13.74 13.54
C ASP A 46 -13.85 -14.19 13.02
N TRP A 47 -14.35 -13.55 11.94
CA TRP A 47 -15.69 -13.82 11.39
C TRP A 47 -15.67 -14.55 10.04
N TYR A 48 -14.64 -14.29 9.22
CA TYR A 48 -14.52 -14.72 7.82
C TYR A 48 -13.10 -15.25 7.53
N PRO A 49 -12.69 -16.36 8.17
CA PRO A 49 -11.34 -16.91 8.03
C PRO A 49 -10.96 -17.27 6.58
N GLU A 50 -11.95 -17.59 5.73
CA GLU A 50 -11.76 -17.86 4.30
C GLU A 50 -11.20 -16.66 3.52
N LEU A 51 -11.35 -15.43 4.06
CA LEU A 51 -10.83 -14.20 3.46
C LEU A 51 -9.38 -13.90 3.83
N SER A 52 -8.69 -14.80 4.55
CA SER A 52 -7.27 -14.65 4.95
C SER A 52 -6.37 -14.13 3.84
N ASN A 53 -6.46 -14.72 2.65
CA ASN A 53 -5.63 -14.27 1.52
C ASN A 53 -5.97 -12.83 1.12
N VAL A 54 -7.26 -12.50 0.99
CA VAL A 54 -7.72 -11.17 0.55
C VAL A 54 -7.33 -10.10 1.56
N VAL A 55 -7.54 -10.33 2.85
CA VAL A 55 -7.25 -9.33 3.87
C VAL A 55 -5.73 -9.17 4.10
N HIS A 56 -4.96 -10.26 4.06
CA HIS A 56 -3.50 -10.17 4.16
C HIS A 56 -2.88 -9.44 2.96
N THR A 57 -3.51 -9.56 1.78
CA THR A 57 -3.17 -8.74 0.61
C THR A 57 -3.24 -7.26 0.95
N ARG A 58 -4.29 -6.82 1.66
CA ARG A 58 -4.49 -5.42 2.02
C ARG A 58 -3.47 -4.92 3.04
N VAL A 59 -3.05 -5.76 3.98
CA VAL A 59 -1.94 -5.44 4.90
C VAL A 59 -0.64 -5.22 4.13
N CYS A 60 -0.30 -6.13 3.21
CA CYS A 60 0.87 -5.98 2.34
C CYS A 60 0.77 -4.73 1.46
N TRP A 61 -0.40 -4.46 0.88
CA TRP A 61 -0.66 -3.26 0.08
C TRP A 61 -0.48 -1.97 0.89
N ALA A 62 -0.99 -1.92 2.13
CA ALA A 62 -0.82 -0.77 3.02
C ALA A 62 0.66 -0.47 3.28
N ASN A 63 1.46 -1.52 3.55
CA ASN A 63 2.91 -1.38 3.73
C ASN A 63 3.59 -0.84 2.47
N PHE A 64 3.20 -1.32 1.28
CA PHE A 64 3.74 -0.80 0.02
C PHE A 64 3.41 0.67 -0.22
N ILE A 65 2.17 1.10 0.01
CA ILE A 65 1.77 2.51 -0.19
C ILE A 65 2.52 3.45 0.74
N VAL A 66 2.68 3.08 2.00
CA VAL A 66 3.47 3.87 2.96
C VAL A 66 4.94 3.89 2.55
N LEU A 67 5.49 2.75 2.12
CA LEU A 67 6.88 2.68 1.65
C LEU A 67 7.11 3.57 0.42
N ASP A 68 6.18 3.59 -0.53
CA ASP A 68 6.23 4.45 -1.72
C ASP A 68 6.34 5.93 -1.32
N LYS A 69 5.51 6.38 -0.37
CA LYS A 69 5.60 7.75 0.17
C LYS A 69 6.94 8.02 0.84
N MET A 70 7.45 7.07 1.62
CA MET A 70 8.76 7.18 2.28
C MET A 70 9.90 7.30 1.27
N MET A 71 9.83 6.64 0.10
CA MET A 71 10.86 6.74 -0.94
C MET A 71 10.99 8.15 -1.51
N ASN A 72 9.89 8.88 -1.53
CA ASN A 72 9.79 10.25 -2.06
C ASN A 72 9.99 11.33 -1.00
N SER A 73 10.22 10.96 0.26
CA SER A 73 10.29 11.91 1.38
C SER A 73 11.69 11.94 1.99
N LYS A 74 12.05 13.08 2.60
CA LYS A 74 13.26 13.18 3.42
C LYS A 74 12.94 12.64 4.81
N LEU A 75 13.52 11.49 5.16
CA LEU A 75 13.27 10.82 6.44
C LEU A 75 14.29 11.20 7.51
N ASN A 76 13.81 11.44 8.73
CA ASN A 76 14.65 11.55 9.93
C ASN A 76 15.11 10.15 10.43
N ASN A 77 15.92 10.12 11.49
CA ASN A 77 16.49 8.87 12.00
C ASN A 77 15.45 7.90 12.57
N GLU A 78 14.37 8.38 13.17
CA GLU A 78 13.27 7.53 13.66
C GLU A 78 12.50 6.91 12.48
N GLU A 79 12.16 7.74 11.49
CA GLU A 79 11.41 7.31 10.31
C GLU A 79 12.20 6.29 9.47
N LYS A 80 13.53 6.40 9.45
CA LYS A 80 14.40 5.37 8.84
C LYS A 80 14.33 4.03 9.57
N LYS A 81 14.11 4.00 10.89
CA LYS A 81 13.89 2.74 11.62
C LYS A 81 12.55 2.12 11.22
N VAL A 82 11.49 2.91 11.19
CA VAL A 82 10.16 2.46 10.73
C VAL A 82 10.20 1.97 9.29
N GLN A 83 10.92 2.67 8.40
CA GLN A 83 11.14 2.22 7.04
C GLN A 83 11.78 0.83 6.99
N LYS A 84 12.81 0.56 7.82
CA LYS A 84 13.45 -0.76 7.89
C LYS A 84 12.48 -1.85 8.35
N GLU A 85 11.57 -1.53 9.27
CA GLU A 85 10.53 -2.47 9.74
C GLU A 85 9.55 -2.81 8.61
N ILE A 86 9.06 -1.81 7.88
CA ILE A 86 8.19 -1.99 6.70
C ILE A 86 8.89 -2.84 5.63
N VAL A 87 10.16 -2.53 5.33
CA VAL A 87 10.95 -3.30 4.35
C VAL A 87 11.12 -4.74 4.81
N THR A 88 11.40 -4.96 6.10
CA THR A 88 11.54 -6.32 6.67
C THR A 88 10.23 -7.09 6.58
N PHE A 89 9.11 -6.45 6.89
CA PHE A 89 7.78 -7.04 6.75
C PHE A 89 7.47 -7.48 5.32
N LEU A 90 7.69 -6.59 4.34
CA LEU A 90 7.44 -6.89 2.92
C LEU A 90 8.37 -8.00 2.41
N ARG A 91 9.63 -8.01 2.85
CA ARG A 91 10.59 -9.07 2.48
C ARG A 91 10.18 -10.44 3.02
N LYS A 92 9.69 -10.50 4.27
CA LYS A 92 9.16 -11.73 4.87
C LYS A 92 7.93 -12.25 4.11
N ASN A 93 7.07 -11.35 3.62
CA ASN A 93 5.87 -11.69 2.87
C ASN A 93 6.09 -11.86 1.35
N PHE A 94 7.34 -11.91 0.89
CA PHE A 94 7.66 -11.97 -0.53
C PHE A 94 6.99 -13.13 -1.28
N LYS A 95 7.06 -14.35 -0.74
CA LYS A 95 6.43 -15.53 -1.36
C LYS A 95 4.92 -15.36 -1.51
N PHE A 96 4.27 -14.77 -0.50
CA PHE A 96 2.85 -14.45 -0.53
C PHE A 96 2.55 -13.45 -1.65
N ILE A 97 3.28 -12.33 -1.69
CA ILE A 97 3.11 -11.27 -2.70
C ILE A 97 3.27 -11.81 -4.12
N MET A 98 4.27 -12.65 -4.36
CA MET A 98 4.56 -13.17 -5.71
C MET A 98 3.47 -14.13 -6.22
N LYS A 99 2.95 -14.99 -5.36
CA LYS A 99 1.93 -15.99 -5.71
C LYS A 99 0.51 -15.41 -5.78
N ASN A 100 0.29 -14.28 -5.13
CA ASN A 100 -1.03 -13.70 -5.00
C ASN A 100 -1.46 -12.96 -6.30
N GLN A 101 -2.70 -13.22 -6.72
CA GLN A 101 -3.29 -12.71 -7.95
C GLN A 101 -3.69 -11.23 -7.88
N TYR A 102 -3.93 -10.69 -6.68
CA TYR A 102 -4.36 -9.31 -6.50
C TYR A 102 -3.22 -8.29 -6.62
N PHE A 103 -1.97 -8.75 -6.60
CA PHE A 103 -0.81 -7.89 -6.87
C PHE A 103 -0.54 -7.77 -8.36
N THR A 104 -0.44 -6.53 -8.84
CA THR A 104 -0.08 -6.22 -10.22
C THR A 104 1.37 -6.57 -10.53
N MET A 105 1.69 -6.77 -11.81
CA MET A 105 3.07 -7.07 -12.25
C MET A 105 4.08 -6.00 -11.82
N PRO A 106 3.82 -4.68 -11.94
CA PRO A 106 4.73 -3.65 -11.43
C PRO A 106 5.03 -3.82 -9.94
N ARG A 107 4.01 -4.15 -9.13
CA ARG A 107 4.21 -4.38 -7.69
C ARG A 107 5.06 -5.61 -7.39
N LYS A 108 4.92 -6.68 -8.19
CA LYS A 108 5.77 -7.87 -8.08
C LYS A 108 7.22 -7.56 -8.47
N VAL A 109 7.44 -6.76 -9.52
CA VAL A 109 8.79 -6.28 -9.88
C VAL A 109 9.38 -5.41 -8.76
N GLY A 110 8.59 -4.52 -8.17
CA GLY A 110 8.98 -3.76 -6.98
C GLY A 110 9.38 -4.68 -5.82
N ALA A 111 8.59 -5.71 -5.52
CA ALA A 111 8.91 -6.68 -4.47
C ALA A 111 10.24 -7.42 -4.73
N ILE A 112 10.53 -7.79 -5.99
CA ILE A 112 11.82 -8.39 -6.39
C ILE A 112 12.96 -7.39 -6.18
N ALA A 113 12.80 -6.15 -6.66
CA ALA A 113 13.80 -5.09 -6.45
C ALA A 113 14.07 -4.84 -4.96
N LEU A 114 13.03 -4.91 -4.12
CA LEU A 114 13.14 -4.76 -2.68
C LEU A 114 13.96 -5.87 -2.02
N GLN A 115 13.94 -7.10 -2.54
CA GLN A 115 14.82 -8.18 -2.05
C GLN A 115 16.29 -7.84 -2.26
N ILE A 116 16.62 -7.28 -3.43
CA ILE A 116 17.99 -6.86 -3.77
C ILE A 116 18.41 -5.67 -2.90
N GLY A 117 17.56 -4.65 -2.78
CA GLY A 117 17.86 -3.49 -1.94
C GLY A 117 16.86 -2.34 -2.04
N VAL A 118 16.84 -1.50 -1.00
CA VAL A 118 15.98 -0.30 -0.93
C VAL A 118 16.26 0.70 -2.07
N PRO A 119 17.51 0.94 -2.51
CA PRO A 119 17.76 1.85 -3.64
C PRO A 119 17.11 1.39 -4.96
N TYR A 120 17.11 0.09 -5.22
CA TYR A 120 16.48 -0.47 -6.43
C TYR A 120 14.96 -0.37 -6.36
N TYR A 121 14.37 -0.64 -5.20
CA TYR A 121 12.95 -0.40 -4.97
C TYR A 121 12.57 1.06 -5.24
N LYS A 122 13.36 2.01 -4.71
CA LYS A 122 13.14 3.44 -4.89
C LYS A 122 13.11 3.84 -6.37
N MET A 123 14.02 3.28 -7.18
CA MET A 123 14.04 3.54 -8.62
C MET A 123 12.72 3.11 -9.28
N ILE A 124 12.23 1.90 -8.98
CA ILE A 124 10.95 1.40 -9.51
C ILE A 124 9.78 2.26 -9.04
N ALA A 125 9.72 2.62 -7.75
CA ALA A 125 8.64 3.44 -7.19
C ALA A 125 8.55 4.82 -7.85
N ILE A 126 9.69 5.47 -8.10
CA ILE A 126 9.75 6.78 -8.78
C ILE A 126 9.28 6.66 -10.24
N LEU A 127 9.69 5.59 -10.95
CA LEU A 127 9.26 5.36 -12.34
C LEU A 127 7.74 5.15 -12.43
N GLU A 128 7.17 4.37 -11.51
CA GLU A 128 5.71 4.17 -11.45
C GLU A 128 4.97 5.48 -11.16
N GLU A 129 5.49 6.31 -10.26
CA GLU A 129 4.85 7.60 -9.94
C GLU A 129 4.87 8.55 -11.13
N LYS A 130 5.99 8.64 -11.85
CA LYS A 130 6.08 9.42 -13.09
C LYS A 130 5.07 8.94 -14.12
N HIS A 131 4.97 7.62 -14.33
CA HIS A 131 4.01 7.04 -15.26
C HIS A 131 2.55 7.33 -14.88
N ARG A 132 2.23 7.37 -13.58
CA ARG A 132 0.89 7.75 -13.10
C ARG A 132 0.57 9.22 -13.37
N LYS A 133 1.53 10.13 -13.16
CA LYS A 133 1.33 11.56 -13.41
C LYS A 133 1.09 11.87 -14.88
N THR A 134 1.88 11.27 -15.78
CA THR A 134 1.71 11.45 -17.24
C THR A 134 0.40 10.93 -17.81
N LYS A 135 -0.33 10.09 -17.07
CA LYS A 135 -1.62 9.52 -17.50
C LYS A 135 -2.83 10.34 -17.04
N ASN A 136 -2.60 11.24 -16.08
CA ASN A 136 -3.62 12.10 -15.48
C ASN A 136 -3.49 13.57 -15.95
N GLU A 137 -2.54 13.85 -16.84
CA GLU A 137 -2.39 15.07 -17.64
C GLU A 137 -3.02 14.82 -19.03
#